data_AF-A0A537EQ41-F1
#
_entry.id   AF-A0A537EQ41-F1
#
_cell.length_a   1.000
_cell.length_b   1.000
_cell.length_c   1.000
_cell.angle_alpha   90.00
_cell.angle_beta   90.00
_cell.angle_gamma   90.00
#
_symmetry.space_group_name_H-M   'P 1'
#
loop_
_entity.id
_entity.type
_entity.pdbx_description
1 polymer ?
#
loop_
_entity_poly.entity_id
_entity_poly.type
_entity_poly.pdbx_seq_one_letter_code
_entity_poly.pdbx_strand_id
1 'polypeptide(L)'
;MITSVALITSIGKNWPNVMSAEWTFQVSFRPMRLVTLVHRGDATHDNILETREFGVNFASDDQAALASLAGAYTGKEVHKLSSELFQTYSAKSIRAPMVSGCFFNAECRLVETLETGDHTMFLGEVLEVASNPDKGPLLYSQRRYWQRGQLLSKKPLAYATCTISGDLYRINGRLQGVENYPQTVTVTVSNTNGMQIVRENVDTDQYGYFELVKPNNPALKGTYLAKAEWNGQVGSAVATFN
;
A
#
# COMPACT_ATOMS: atom_id res chain seq x y z
N MET A 1 -3.85 -1.11 16.66
CA MET A 1 -3.85 -0.94 15.20
C MET A 1 -3.60 0.53 14.92
N ILE A 2 -2.77 0.86 13.92
CA ILE A 2 -2.57 2.23 13.44
C ILE A 2 -3.02 2.29 11.99
N THR A 3 -3.79 3.31 11.63
CA THR A 3 -4.35 3.51 10.29
C THR A 3 -4.07 4.93 9.82
N SER A 4 -4.10 5.16 8.51
CA SER A 4 -4.24 6.52 7.98
C SER A 4 -5.70 6.97 8.11
N VAL A 5 -5.91 8.28 8.12
CA VAL A 5 -7.25 8.86 8.10
C VAL A 5 -7.57 9.37 6.70
N ALA A 6 -8.66 8.90 6.11
CA ALA A 6 -9.19 9.46 4.87
C ALA A 6 -10.42 10.32 5.13
N LEU A 7 -10.54 11.42 4.40
CA LEU A 7 -11.75 12.22 4.26
C LEU A 7 -12.46 11.77 2.99
N ILE A 8 -13.62 11.13 3.14
CA ILE A 8 -14.41 10.63 2.02
C ILE A 8 -15.44 11.67 1.63
N THR A 9 -15.31 12.24 0.43
CA THR A 9 -16.26 13.20 -0.10
C THR A 9 -17.27 12.53 -1.02
N SER A 10 -18.51 13.03 -0.97
CA SER A 10 -19.63 12.50 -1.75
C SER A 10 -20.61 13.62 -2.08
N ILE A 11 -21.48 13.40 -3.06
CA ILE A 11 -22.57 14.32 -3.38
C ILE A 11 -23.84 13.83 -2.70
N GLY A 12 -24.31 14.60 -1.72
CA GLY A 12 -25.61 14.36 -1.09
C GLY A 12 -26.73 15.11 -1.79
N LYS A 13 -27.96 14.63 -1.59
CA LYS A 13 -29.18 15.22 -2.16
C LYS A 13 -29.37 16.70 -1.82
N ASN A 14 -29.02 17.09 -0.59
CA ASN A 14 -29.19 18.47 -0.12
C ASN A 14 -27.90 19.29 -0.25
N TRP A 15 -26.75 18.67 0.00
CA TRP A 15 -25.43 19.30 -0.05
C TRP A 15 -24.33 18.26 -0.25
N PRO A 16 -23.16 18.66 -0.79
CA PRO A 16 -21.96 17.84 -0.76
C PRO A 16 -21.56 17.50 0.68
N ASN A 17 -21.05 16.29 0.90
CA ASN A 17 -20.71 15.78 2.22
C ASN A 17 -19.25 15.32 2.29
N VAL A 18 -18.70 15.32 3.50
CA VAL A 18 -17.40 14.74 3.84
C VAL A 18 -17.55 13.88 5.09
N MET A 19 -16.92 12.72 5.17
CA MET A 19 -16.79 11.95 6.42
C MET A 19 -15.34 11.54 6.67
N SER A 20 -15.00 11.22 7.91
CA SER A 20 -13.72 10.57 8.21
C SER A 20 -13.86 9.06 8.16
N ALA A 21 -12.91 8.39 7.51
CA ALA A 21 -12.85 6.94 7.40
C ALA A 21 -11.41 6.46 7.65
N GLU A 22 -11.21 5.75 8.76
CA GLU A 22 -9.94 5.09 9.08
C GLU A 22 -9.73 3.81 8.25
N TRP A 23 -10.82 3.17 7.84
CA TRP A 23 -10.79 1.89 7.14
C TRP A 23 -10.78 2.12 5.62
N THR A 24 -9.71 2.75 5.16
CA THR A 24 -9.49 3.11 3.75
C THR A 24 -8.11 2.65 3.29
N PHE A 25 -8.04 1.85 2.23
CA PHE A 25 -6.79 1.18 1.81
C PHE A 25 -6.69 1.04 0.29
N GLN A 26 -5.47 1.05 -0.24
CA GLN A 26 -5.22 0.59 -1.61
C GLN A 26 -5.21 -0.94 -1.64
N VAL A 27 -5.96 -1.51 -2.58
CA VAL A 27 -6.13 -2.97 -2.73
C VAL A 27 -5.66 -3.50 -4.08
N SER A 28 -5.33 -2.62 -5.02
CA SER A 28 -4.77 -3.01 -6.32
C SER A 28 -3.88 -1.92 -6.91
N PHE A 29 -2.86 -2.32 -7.67
CA PHE A 29 -1.99 -1.41 -8.42
C PHE A 29 -2.42 -1.22 -9.88
N ARG A 30 -2.94 -2.27 -10.53
CA ARG A 30 -3.30 -2.26 -11.96
C ARG A 30 -4.61 -3.05 -12.20
N PRO A 31 -5.75 -2.37 -12.43
CA PRO A 31 -5.94 -0.92 -12.25
C PRO A 31 -5.79 -0.52 -10.78
N MET A 32 -5.50 0.76 -10.51
CA MET A 32 -5.41 1.25 -9.14
C MET A 32 -6.80 1.23 -8.50
N ARG A 33 -6.93 0.55 -7.36
CA ARG A 33 -8.19 0.45 -6.62
C ARG A 33 -8.02 0.76 -5.15
N LEU A 34 -8.97 1.50 -4.61
CA LEU A 34 -9.09 1.80 -3.19
C LEU A 34 -10.37 1.17 -2.63
N VAL A 35 -10.36 0.80 -1.37
CA VAL A 35 -11.56 0.49 -0.61
C VAL A 35 -11.75 1.53 0.48
N THR A 36 -13.01 1.86 0.78
CA THR A 36 -13.41 2.54 2.02
C THR A 36 -14.59 1.81 2.63
N LEU A 37 -14.56 1.60 3.95
CA LEU A 37 -15.68 1.01 4.69
C LEU A 37 -16.50 2.14 5.31
N VAL A 38 -17.80 2.13 5.04
CA VAL A 38 -18.71 3.20 5.49
C VAL A 38 -19.86 2.57 6.27
N HIS A 39 -20.18 3.13 7.43
CA HIS A 39 -21.28 2.67 8.25
C HIS A 39 -22.61 2.91 7.53
N ARG A 40 -23.53 1.94 7.56
CA ARG A 40 -24.80 2.00 6.80
C ARG A 40 -25.71 3.17 7.18
N GLY A 41 -25.51 3.74 8.37
CA GLY A 41 -26.25 4.91 8.84
C GLY A 41 -25.78 6.26 8.26
N ASP A 42 -24.57 6.33 7.70
CA ASP A 42 -23.97 7.60 7.28
C ASP A 42 -24.56 8.12 5.96
N ALA A 43 -24.65 9.44 5.81
CA ALA A 43 -25.05 10.06 4.55
C ALA A 43 -24.17 9.60 3.38
N THR A 44 -22.86 9.48 3.62
CA THR A 44 -21.89 9.06 2.62
C THR A 44 -22.21 7.69 2.03
N HIS A 45 -22.74 6.75 2.83
CA HIS A 45 -23.13 5.43 2.35
C HIS A 45 -24.18 5.54 1.22
N ASP A 46 -25.26 6.27 1.52
CA ASP A 46 -26.38 6.45 0.59
C ASP A 46 -25.94 7.24 -0.65
N ASN A 47 -25.16 8.31 -0.44
CA ASN A 47 -24.63 9.15 -1.51
C ASN A 47 -23.78 8.34 -2.49
N ILE A 48 -22.89 7.48 -2.01
CA ILE A 48 -21.99 6.69 -2.87
C ILE A 48 -22.78 5.64 -3.67
N LEU A 49 -23.79 5.01 -3.07
CA LEU A 49 -24.64 4.05 -3.79
C LEU A 49 -25.43 4.71 -4.92
N GLU A 50 -25.97 5.90 -4.66
CA GLU A 50 -26.76 6.67 -5.62
C GLU A 50 -25.90 7.24 -6.75
N THR A 51 -24.78 7.88 -6.41
CA THR A 51 -23.96 8.64 -7.37
C THR A 51 -22.89 7.81 -8.05
N ARG A 52 -22.54 6.66 -7.45
CA ARG A 52 -21.48 5.73 -7.91
C ARG A 52 -20.11 6.37 -8.07
N GLU A 53 -19.84 7.43 -7.31
CA GLU A 53 -18.56 8.13 -7.27
C GLU A 53 -18.26 8.64 -5.86
N PHE A 54 -16.98 8.82 -5.56
CA PHE A 54 -16.53 9.40 -4.29
C PHE A 54 -15.09 9.91 -4.39
N GLY A 55 -14.78 10.94 -3.61
CA GLY A 55 -13.40 11.38 -3.42
C GLY A 55 -12.78 10.71 -2.20
N VAL A 56 -11.59 10.16 -2.34
CA VAL A 56 -10.76 9.69 -1.23
C VAL A 56 -9.64 10.68 -1.00
N ASN A 57 -9.63 11.36 0.14
CA ASN A 57 -8.66 12.40 0.45
C ASN A 57 -7.91 12.00 1.73
N PHE A 58 -6.74 11.38 1.61
CA PHE A 58 -5.97 11.01 2.81
C PHE A 58 -5.43 12.26 3.51
N ALA A 59 -5.90 12.49 4.73
CA ALA A 59 -5.62 13.68 5.50
C ALA A 59 -4.14 13.81 5.84
N SER A 60 -3.65 15.04 5.85
CA SER A 60 -2.31 15.38 6.30
C SER A 60 -2.21 15.56 7.81
N ASP A 61 -1.00 15.41 8.34
CA ASP A 61 -0.69 15.53 9.78
C ASP A 61 -1.19 16.84 10.44
N ASP A 62 -1.32 17.92 9.68
CA ASP A 62 -1.90 19.21 10.10
C ASP A 62 -3.43 19.31 10.00
N GLN A 63 -4.12 18.26 9.54
CA GLN A 63 -5.58 18.24 9.31
C GLN A 63 -6.39 17.50 10.38
N ALA A 64 -5.83 17.32 11.58
CA ALA A 64 -6.51 16.64 12.70
C ALA A 64 -7.89 17.27 13.06
N ALA A 65 -8.01 18.60 12.95
CA ALA A 65 -9.27 19.29 13.20
C ALA A 65 -10.33 18.98 12.13
N LEU A 66 -9.94 18.94 10.84
CA LEU A 66 -10.82 18.57 9.73
C LEU A 66 -11.31 17.13 9.89
N ALA A 67 -10.40 16.21 10.21
CA ALA A 67 -10.74 14.81 10.46
C ALA A 67 -11.73 14.65 11.63
N SER A 68 -11.55 15.42 12.71
CA SER A 68 -12.47 15.38 13.85
C SER A 68 -13.87 15.89 13.47
N LEU A 69 -13.95 17.02 12.76
CA LEU A 69 -15.23 17.58 12.33
C LEU A 69 -15.94 16.67 11.32
N ALA A 70 -15.20 16.12 10.34
CA ALA A 70 -15.75 15.21 9.35
C ALA A 70 -16.33 13.94 9.98
N GLY A 71 -15.78 13.45 11.09
CA GLY A 71 -16.26 12.28 11.83
C GLY A 71 -17.33 12.55 12.90
N ALA A 72 -17.60 13.80 13.26
CA ALA A 72 -18.43 14.13 14.43
C ALA A 72 -19.95 13.97 14.21
N TYR A 73 -20.44 14.28 13.01
CA TYR A 73 -21.87 14.29 12.69
C TYR A 73 -22.14 13.65 11.34
N THR A 74 -23.32 13.07 11.15
CA THR A 74 -23.75 12.59 9.83
C THR A 74 -24.08 13.76 8.90
N GLY A 75 -23.75 13.60 7.62
CA GLY A 75 -24.12 14.56 6.58
C GLY A 75 -25.63 14.67 6.33
N LYS A 76 -26.45 13.81 6.98
CA LYS A 76 -27.92 13.89 6.91
C LYS A 76 -28.46 15.12 7.63
N GLU A 77 -27.72 15.62 8.63
CA GLU A 77 -28.17 16.68 9.54
C GLU A 77 -27.33 17.95 9.42
N VAL A 78 -26.04 17.81 9.06
CA VAL A 78 -25.07 18.92 9.09
C VAL A 78 -24.36 19.05 7.74
N HIS A 79 -24.35 20.27 7.19
CA HIS A 79 -23.55 20.62 6.03
C HIS A 79 -22.09 20.88 6.44
N LYS A 80 -21.33 19.82 6.73
CA LYS A 80 -19.95 19.92 7.28
C LYS A 80 -18.99 20.73 6.40
N LEU A 81 -19.15 20.66 5.08
CA LEU A 81 -18.33 21.41 4.12
C LEU A 81 -18.60 22.92 4.09
N SER A 82 -19.63 23.41 4.79
CA SER A 82 -19.83 24.86 4.97
C SER A 82 -18.94 25.47 6.05
N SER A 83 -18.23 24.65 6.83
CA SER A 83 -17.26 25.14 7.81
C SER A 83 -16.05 25.74 7.11
N GLU A 84 -15.57 26.88 7.61
CA GLU A 84 -14.35 27.55 7.12
C GLU A 84 -13.08 26.69 7.26
N LEU A 85 -13.14 25.60 8.04
CA LEU A 85 -12.05 24.63 8.14
C LEU A 85 -11.82 23.86 6.84
N PHE A 86 -12.86 23.70 6.00
CA PHE A 86 -12.74 22.96 4.75
C PHE A 86 -12.46 23.90 3.58
N GLN A 87 -11.27 23.76 3.00
CA GLN A 87 -10.99 24.26 1.65
C GLN A 87 -11.18 23.12 0.66
N THR A 88 -12.02 23.33 -0.35
CA THR A 88 -12.31 22.34 -1.37
C THR A 88 -11.98 22.84 -2.77
N TYR A 89 -11.80 21.91 -3.69
CA TYR A 89 -11.63 22.19 -5.12
C TYR A 89 -12.48 21.23 -5.97
N SER A 90 -12.80 21.65 -7.19
CA SER A 90 -13.53 20.81 -8.14
C SER A 90 -12.63 19.66 -8.63
N ALA A 91 -13.15 18.44 -8.53
CA ALA A 91 -12.58 17.26 -9.16
C ALA A 91 -12.60 17.36 -10.70
N LYS A 92 -11.77 16.54 -11.36
CA LYS A 92 -11.66 16.48 -12.82
C LYS A 92 -12.59 15.44 -13.45
N SER A 93 -12.81 14.32 -12.78
CA SER A 93 -13.46 13.11 -13.28
C SER A 93 -14.68 12.69 -12.46
N ILE A 94 -14.90 13.27 -11.28
CA ILE A 94 -16.09 13.06 -10.45
C ILE A 94 -16.75 14.38 -10.08
N ARG A 95 -18.01 14.34 -9.62
CA ARG A 95 -18.71 15.55 -9.15
C ARG A 95 -18.43 15.89 -7.69
N ALA A 96 -18.09 14.90 -6.86
CA ALA A 96 -17.79 15.14 -5.46
C ALA A 96 -16.60 16.11 -5.31
N PRO A 97 -16.68 17.14 -4.45
CA PRO A 97 -15.57 18.05 -4.27
C PRO A 97 -14.39 17.33 -3.61
N MET A 98 -13.17 17.77 -3.88
CA MET A 98 -11.96 17.24 -3.25
C MET A 98 -11.51 18.18 -2.14
N VAL A 99 -10.81 17.64 -1.14
CA VAL A 99 -10.33 18.42 0.01
C VAL A 99 -8.88 18.84 -0.24
N SER A 100 -8.62 20.15 -0.15
CA SER A 100 -7.28 20.74 -0.30
C SER A 100 -6.39 20.38 0.89
N GLY A 101 -5.07 20.40 0.67
CA GLY A 101 -4.07 20.22 1.73
C GLY A 101 -3.85 18.79 2.19
N CYS A 102 -4.57 17.82 1.64
CA CYS A 102 -4.33 16.39 1.86
C CYS A 102 -3.01 15.94 1.19
N PHE A 103 -2.36 14.90 1.74
CA PHE A 103 -1.10 14.39 1.15
C PHE A 103 -1.37 13.54 -0.09
N PHE A 104 -2.59 12.99 -0.21
CA PHE A 104 -3.02 12.24 -1.38
C PHE A 104 -4.54 12.38 -1.57
N ASN A 105 -4.94 12.66 -2.79
CA ASN A 105 -6.31 12.71 -3.25
C ASN A 105 -6.49 11.72 -4.40
N ALA A 106 -7.58 10.97 -4.38
CA ALA A 106 -7.98 10.08 -5.45
C ALA A 106 -9.46 10.24 -5.77
N GLU A 107 -9.77 10.43 -7.04
CA GLU A 107 -11.13 10.48 -7.55
C GLU A 107 -11.55 9.07 -7.94
N CYS A 108 -12.62 8.55 -7.34
CA CYS A 108 -13.00 7.16 -7.48
C CYS A 108 -14.37 7.00 -8.12
N ARG A 109 -14.47 6.07 -9.07
CA ARG A 109 -15.73 5.49 -9.52
C ARG A 109 -16.00 4.19 -8.77
N LEU A 110 -17.20 4.02 -8.25
CA LEU A 110 -17.61 2.80 -7.57
C LEU A 110 -17.70 1.62 -8.55
N VAL A 111 -16.96 0.55 -8.25
CA VAL A 111 -16.94 -0.71 -8.99
C VAL A 111 -17.86 -1.73 -8.34
N GLU A 112 -17.68 -1.97 -7.04
CA GLU A 112 -18.35 -3.05 -6.32
C GLU A 112 -18.59 -2.67 -4.86
N THR A 113 -19.58 -3.31 -4.24
CA THR A 113 -19.87 -3.19 -2.81
C THR A 113 -19.97 -4.55 -2.15
N LEU A 114 -19.49 -4.66 -0.91
CA LEU A 114 -19.62 -5.86 -0.09
C LEU A 114 -20.12 -5.47 1.30
N GLU A 115 -21.24 -6.04 1.74
CA GLU A 115 -21.70 -5.87 3.13
C GLU A 115 -20.79 -6.67 4.07
N THR A 116 -20.23 -6.00 5.09
CA THR A 116 -19.30 -6.61 6.06
C THR A 116 -19.86 -6.63 7.48
N GLY A 117 -21.16 -6.37 7.64
CA GLY A 117 -21.86 -6.24 8.93
C GLY A 117 -22.62 -4.91 9.01
N ASP A 118 -22.24 -4.08 9.99
CA ASP A 118 -22.74 -2.71 10.16
C ASP A 118 -22.13 -1.69 9.17
N HIS A 119 -21.08 -2.11 8.45
CA HIS A 119 -20.45 -1.36 7.38
C HIS A 119 -20.64 -2.04 6.02
N THR A 120 -20.56 -1.22 4.97
CA THR A 120 -20.41 -1.66 3.58
C THR A 120 -19.03 -1.25 3.09
N MET A 121 -18.29 -2.21 2.51
CA MET A 121 -17.05 -1.93 1.78
C MET A 121 -17.40 -1.43 0.38
N PHE A 122 -16.86 -0.28 0.01
CA PHE A 122 -16.98 0.30 -1.34
C PHE A 122 -15.65 0.19 -2.07
N LEU A 123 -15.60 -0.61 -3.13
CA LEU A 123 -14.44 -0.75 -4.01
C LEU A 123 -14.49 0.31 -5.11
N GLY A 124 -13.57 1.27 -5.07
CA GLY A 124 -13.41 2.31 -6.07
C GLY A 124 -12.26 2.03 -7.03
N GLU A 125 -12.49 2.23 -8.33
CA GLU A 125 -11.42 2.39 -9.31
C GLU A 125 -10.99 3.85 -9.35
N VAL A 126 -9.69 4.09 -9.22
CA VAL A 126 -9.11 5.43 -9.21
C VAL A 126 -9.00 5.94 -10.64
N LEU A 127 -9.62 7.10 -10.90
CA LEU A 127 -9.62 7.78 -12.19
C LEU A 127 -8.51 8.83 -12.29
N GLU A 128 -8.32 9.60 -11.21
CA GLU A 128 -7.36 10.69 -11.13
C GLU A 128 -6.71 10.69 -9.74
N VAL A 129 -5.46 11.14 -9.69
CA VAL A 129 -4.72 11.31 -8.42
C VAL A 129 -4.05 12.67 -8.36
N ALA A 130 -3.99 13.22 -7.15
CA ALA A 130 -3.09 14.31 -6.81
C ALA A 130 -2.34 13.94 -5.53
N SER A 131 -1.05 14.22 -5.47
CA SER A 131 -0.21 13.92 -4.31
C SER A 131 0.62 15.13 -3.94
N ASN A 132 0.77 15.37 -2.63
CA ASN A 132 1.67 16.38 -2.10
C ASN A 132 2.80 15.70 -1.31
N PRO A 133 4.01 15.57 -1.89
CA PRO A 133 5.12 14.86 -1.25
C PRO A 133 5.67 15.57 0.00
N ASP A 134 5.39 16.86 0.17
CA ASP A 134 5.85 17.66 1.32
C ASP A 134 4.98 17.42 2.57
N LYS A 135 3.84 16.73 2.44
CA LYS A 135 2.91 16.45 3.53
C LYS A 135 3.05 15.02 4.06
N GLY A 136 3.03 14.88 5.38
CA GLY A 136 2.93 13.58 6.05
C GLY A 136 1.48 13.11 6.20
N PRO A 137 1.24 11.80 6.38
CA PRO A 137 -0.09 11.28 6.66
C PRO A 137 -0.53 11.59 8.09
N LEU A 138 -1.81 11.93 8.26
CA LEU A 138 -2.48 11.85 9.55
C LEU A 138 -2.73 10.38 9.90
N LEU A 139 -2.20 9.97 11.05
CA LEU A 139 -2.34 8.61 11.56
C LEU A 139 -3.31 8.60 12.74
N TYR A 140 -4.02 7.49 12.92
CA TYR A 140 -4.94 7.32 14.04
C TYR A 140 -4.68 6.00 14.76
N SER A 141 -4.66 6.06 16.09
CA SER A 141 -4.49 4.90 16.96
C SER A 141 -4.97 5.25 18.37
N GLN A 142 -5.70 4.34 19.00
CA GLN A 142 -6.18 4.48 20.39
C GLN A 142 -6.95 5.80 20.64
N ARG A 143 -7.83 6.17 19.69
CA ARG A 143 -8.63 7.42 19.76
C ARG A 143 -7.80 8.70 19.77
N ARG A 144 -6.61 8.66 19.19
CA ARG A 144 -5.68 9.79 19.12
C ARG A 144 -5.11 9.91 17.72
N TYR A 145 -4.86 11.14 17.32
CA TYR A 145 -4.12 11.45 16.12
C TYR A 145 -2.62 11.44 16.37
N TRP A 146 -1.89 11.01 15.36
CA TRP A 146 -0.44 10.92 15.34
C TRP A 146 0.07 11.41 13.98
N GLN A 147 1.31 11.88 13.96
CA GLN A 147 2.03 12.18 12.73
C GLN A 147 3.07 11.08 12.45
N ARG A 148 3.62 11.08 11.24
CA ARG A 148 4.74 10.19 10.88
C ARG A 148 5.92 10.40 11.84
N GLY A 149 6.46 9.29 12.35
CA GLY A 149 7.66 9.30 13.21
C GLY A 149 8.96 9.39 12.41
N GLN A 150 10.06 9.03 13.06
CA GLN A 150 11.38 9.00 12.44
C GLN A 150 11.41 8.09 11.20
N LEU A 151 12.02 8.57 10.11
CA LEU A 151 12.32 7.74 8.95
C LEU A 151 13.27 6.61 9.36
N LEU A 152 12.86 5.37 9.15
CA LEU A 152 13.72 4.21 9.30
C LEU A 152 14.19 3.78 7.92
N SER A 153 15.50 3.84 7.68
CA SER A 153 16.09 3.31 6.45
C SER A 153 15.82 1.80 6.38
N LYS A 154 15.31 1.33 5.25
CA LYS A 154 15.31 -0.12 4.96
C LYS A 154 16.77 -0.57 4.95
N LYS A 155 17.14 -1.50 5.84
CA LYS A 155 18.49 -2.06 5.81
C LYS A 155 18.67 -2.84 4.51
N PRO A 156 19.75 -2.62 3.74
CA PRO A 156 20.00 -3.40 2.56
C PRO A 156 20.07 -4.88 2.92
N LEU A 157 19.29 -5.72 2.24
CA LEU A 157 19.28 -7.16 2.47
C LEU A 157 19.10 -7.87 1.14
N ALA A 158 20.13 -8.61 0.74
CA ALA A 158 20.05 -9.56 -0.35
C ALA A 158 19.73 -10.93 0.23
N TYR A 159 18.65 -11.58 -0.21
CA TYR A 159 18.38 -12.96 0.15
C TYR A 159 18.11 -13.77 -1.11
N ALA A 160 18.45 -15.05 -1.05
CA ALA A 160 18.19 -16.01 -2.09
C ALA A 160 17.46 -17.22 -1.52
N THR A 161 16.53 -17.75 -2.29
CA THR A 161 15.91 -19.07 -2.13
C THR A 161 16.41 -19.96 -3.26
N CYS A 162 16.42 -21.27 -3.06
CA CYS A 162 16.68 -22.23 -4.12
C CYS A 162 15.46 -23.12 -4.32
N THR A 163 15.08 -23.36 -5.56
CA THR A 163 13.96 -24.23 -5.93
C THR A 163 14.40 -25.13 -7.07
N ILE A 164 14.10 -26.43 -7.00
CA ILE A 164 14.32 -27.36 -8.12
C ILE A 164 13.05 -27.45 -8.96
N SER A 165 13.21 -27.45 -10.28
CA SER A 165 12.16 -27.79 -11.22
C SER A 165 12.75 -28.69 -12.31
N GLY A 166 12.49 -29.99 -12.20
CA GLY A 166 13.05 -31.00 -13.12
C GLY A 166 14.59 -31.05 -13.07
N ASP A 167 15.21 -30.88 -14.24
CA ASP A 167 16.66 -30.90 -14.41
C ASP A 167 17.31 -29.51 -14.23
N LEU A 168 16.63 -28.56 -13.57
CA LEU A 168 17.18 -27.25 -13.26
C LEU A 168 17.02 -26.95 -11.77
N TYR A 169 18.04 -26.33 -11.17
CA TYR A 169 17.87 -25.58 -9.93
C TYR A 169 17.88 -24.09 -10.22
N ARG A 170 16.90 -23.38 -9.66
CA ARG A 170 16.71 -21.93 -9.77
C ARG A 170 16.99 -21.30 -8.42
N ILE A 171 17.90 -20.33 -8.41
CA ILE A 171 18.17 -19.51 -7.25
C ILE A 171 17.51 -18.16 -7.49
N ASN A 172 16.44 -17.90 -6.76
CA ASN A 172 15.66 -16.67 -6.86
C ASN A 172 15.95 -15.80 -5.66
N GLY A 173 16.02 -14.50 -5.84
CA GLY A 173 16.23 -13.65 -4.70
C GLY A 173 15.83 -12.21 -4.93
N ARG A 174 16.03 -11.44 -3.87
CA ARG A 174 15.77 -10.00 -3.93
C ARG A 174 16.79 -9.26 -3.08
N LEU A 175 17.33 -8.19 -3.64
CA LEU A 175 17.97 -7.12 -2.90
C LEU A 175 16.93 -6.08 -2.52
N GLN A 176 16.72 -5.85 -1.24
CA GLN A 176 15.82 -4.82 -0.72
C GLN A 176 16.61 -3.71 -0.03
N GLY A 177 16.02 -2.53 0.11
CA GLY A 177 16.58 -1.44 0.94
C GLY A 177 17.73 -0.68 0.29
N VAL A 178 17.83 -0.70 -1.03
CA VAL A 178 18.77 0.11 -1.81
C VAL A 178 17.98 1.15 -2.61
N GLU A 179 18.55 2.34 -2.74
CA GLU A 179 17.87 3.47 -3.41
C GLU A 179 17.91 3.36 -4.94
N ASN A 180 18.95 2.74 -5.49
CA ASN A 180 19.18 2.67 -6.93
C ASN A 180 19.32 1.20 -7.39
N TYR A 181 18.51 0.81 -8.37
CA TYR A 181 18.61 -0.46 -9.10
C TYR A 181 18.96 -0.17 -10.57
N PRO A 182 19.57 -1.12 -11.31
CA PRO A 182 20.00 -2.46 -10.88
C PRO A 182 21.26 -2.46 -10.01
N GLN A 183 21.50 -3.56 -9.31
CA GLN A 183 22.70 -3.80 -8.50
C GLN A 183 23.23 -5.21 -8.76
N THR A 184 24.53 -5.42 -8.59
CA THR A 184 25.13 -6.75 -8.68
C THR A 184 25.22 -7.38 -7.29
N VAL A 185 24.65 -8.57 -7.12
CA VAL A 185 24.75 -9.36 -5.87
C VAL A 185 25.58 -10.61 -6.08
N THR A 186 26.32 -11.04 -5.06
CA THR A 186 26.99 -12.35 -5.07
C THR A 186 26.08 -13.40 -4.45
N VAL A 187 25.70 -14.40 -5.24
CA VAL A 187 24.86 -15.52 -4.82
C VAL A 187 25.75 -16.71 -4.50
N THR A 188 25.57 -17.31 -3.32
CA THR A 188 26.28 -18.51 -2.89
C THR A 188 25.30 -19.61 -2.52
N VAL A 189 25.55 -20.85 -2.95
CA VAL A 189 24.80 -22.03 -2.47
C VAL A 189 25.76 -23.04 -1.85
N SER A 190 25.45 -23.50 -0.64
CA SER A 190 26.22 -24.50 0.08
C SER A 190 25.33 -25.61 0.63
N ASN A 191 25.84 -26.84 0.71
CA ASN A 191 25.13 -27.92 1.42
C ASN A 191 25.17 -27.72 2.96
N THR A 192 24.51 -28.61 3.72
CA THR A 192 24.50 -28.58 5.20
C THR A 192 25.89 -28.68 5.85
N ASN A 193 26.88 -29.21 5.14
CA ASN A 193 28.25 -29.37 5.64
C ASN A 193 29.12 -28.15 5.30
N GLY A 194 28.55 -27.10 4.69
CA GLY A 194 29.26 -25.88 4.31
C GLY A 194 30.03 -25.99 2.99
N MET A 195 29.91 -27.09 2.25
CA MET A 195 30.53 -27.22 0.93
C MET A 195 29.79 -26.34 -0.07
N GLN A 196 30.49 -25.33 -0.59
CA GLN A 196 29.98 -24.42 -1.60
C GLN A 196 29.93 -25.09 -2.97
N ILE A 197 28.78 -25.01 -3.64
CA ILE A 197 28.56 -25.55 -4.98
C ILE A 197 28.29 -24.46 -6.03
N VAL A 198 27.89 -23.27 -5.60
CA VAL A 198 27.66 -22.11 -6.47
C VAL A 198 28.24 -20.87 -5.78
N ARG A 199 28.92 -20.02 -6.57
CA ARG A 199 29.26 -18.65 -6.19
C ARG A 199 29.36 -17.78 -7.44
N GLU A 200 28.33 -16.97 -7.68
CA GLU A 200 28.21 -16.19 -8.90
C GLU A 200 27.66 -14.79 -8.66
N ASN A 201 28.05 -13.86 -9.51
CA ASN A 201 27.51 -12.50 -9.49
C ASN A 201 26.32 -12.42 -10.43
N VAL A 202 25.21 -11.86 -9.95
CA VAL A 202 23.95 -11.73 -10.68
C VAL A 202 23.43 -10.31 -10.52
N ASP A 203 23.03 -9.70 -11.63
CA ASP A 203 22.43 -8.37 -11.61
C ASP A 203 20.93 -8.48 -11.26
N THR A 204 20.45 -7.54 -10.45
CA THR A 204 19.03 -7.41 -10.18
C THR A 204 18.29 -6.71 -11.32
N ASP A 205 16.98 -6.90 -11.41
CA ASP A 205 16.09 -6.03 -12.18
C ASP A 205 15.89 -4.67 -11.49
N GLN A 206 15.06 -3.82 -12.10
CA GLN A 206 14.70 -2.48 -11.60
C GLN A 206 13.92 -2.48 -10.27
N TYR A 207 13.47 -3.63 -9.79
CA TYR A 207 12.74 -3.81 -8.53
C TYR A 207 13.54 -4.61 -7.48
N GLY A 208 14.79 -4.94 -7.80
CA GLY A 208 15.73 -5.66 -6.97
C GLY A 208 15.65 -7.18 -7.04
N TYR A 209 14.82 -7.76 -7.92
CA TYR A 209 14.74 -9.22 -8.08
C TYR A 209 15.88 -9.74 -8.95
N PHE A 210 16.36 -10.95 -8.68
CA PHE A 210 17.34 -11.62 -9.52
C PHE A 210 17.03 -13.12 -9.61
N GLU A 211 17.46 -13.74 -10.71
CA GLU A 211 17.36 -15.17 -10.93
C GLU A 211 18.69 -15.71 -11.46
N LEU A 212 19.11 -16.85 -10.92
CA LEU A 212 20.19 -17.67 -11.45
C LEU A 212 19.66 -19.07 -11.73
N VAL A 213 19.76 -19.52 -12.98
CA VAL A 213 19.32 -20.85 -13.41
C VAL A 213 20.53 -21.70 -13.74
N LYS A 214 20.56 -22.93 -13.23
CA LYS A 214 21.66 -23.87 -13.44
C LYS A 214 21.15 -25.28 -13.69
N PRO A 215 21.90 -26.10 -14.45
CA PRO A 215 21.58 -27.51 -14.64
C PRO A 215 21.65 -28.26 -13.31
N ASN A 216 20.61 -29.04 -13.02
CA ASN A 216 20.53 -29.93 -11.87
C ASN A 216 21.58 -31.04 -12.03
N ASN A 217 22.26 -31.34 -10.92
CA ASN A 217 23.13 -32.49 -10.83
C ASN A 217 22.44 -33.48 -9.88
N PRO A 218 22.02 -34.68 -10.32
CA PRO A 218 21.33 -35.66 -9.49
C PRO A 218 22.07 -36.07 -8.20
N ALA A 219 23.39 -35.81 -8.12
CA ALA A 219 24.18 -35.97 -6.90
C ALA A 219 23.85 -34.93 -5.81
N LEU A 220 23.15 -33.85 -6.16
CA LEU A 220 22.80 -32.74 -5.27
C LEU A 220 21.47 -32.97 -4.53
N LYS A 221 21.28 -34.15 -3.93
CA LYS A 221 20.14 -34.40 -3.01
C LYS A 221 20.45 -33.84 -1.62
N GLY A 222 19.43 -33.38 -0.89
CA GLY A 222 19.54 -32.91 0.50
C GLY A 222 19.27 -31.42 0.70
N THR A 223 19.64 -30.89 1.86
CA THR A 223 19.34 -29.50 2.23
C THR A 223 20.49 -28.57 1.83
N TYR A 224 20.15 -27.45 1.21
CA TYR A 224 21.11 -26.42 0.82
C TYR A 224 20.70 -25.06 1.36
N LEU A 225 21.72 -24.27 1.67
CA LEU A 225 21.60 -22.89 2.10
C LEU A 225 21.95 -22.00 0.91
N ALA A 226 20.96 -21.24 0.44
CA ALA A 226 21.17 -20.18 -0.53
C ALA A 226 21.40 -18.86 0.21
N LYS A 227 22.47 -18.16 -0.15
CA LYS A 227 22.83 -16.84 0.38
C LYS A 227 22.94 -15.85 -0.76
N ALA A 228 22.59 -14.61 -0.51
CA ALA A 228 22.97 -13.50 -1.37
C ALA A 228 23.67 -12.42 -0.54
N GLU A 229 24.70 -11.83 -1.13
CA GLU A 229 25.53 -10.81 -0.51
C GLU A 229 25.59 -9.57 -1.40
N TRP A 230 25.46 -8.40 -0.79
CA TRP A 230 25.65 -7.10 -1.43
C TRP A 230 26.31 -6.14 -0.43
N ASN A 231 27.49 -5.60 -0.75
CA ASN A 231 28.25 -4.69 0.11
C ASN A 231 28.37 -5.17 1.58
N GLY A 232 28.65 -6.46 1.77
CA GLY A 232 28.77 -7.10 3.09
C GLY A 232 27.45 -7.36 3.82
N GLN A 233 26.29 -6.99 3.24
CA GLN A 233 24.99 -7.36 3.75
C GLN A 233 24.58 -8.72 3.20
N VAL A 234 24.28 -9.67 4.09
CA VAL A 234 23.98 -11.06 3.73
C VAL A 234 22.61 -11.45 4.27
N GLY A 235 21.81 -12.06 3.41
CA GLY A 235 20.59 -12.76 3.76
C GLY A 235 20.60 -14.16 3.16
N SER A 236 19.89 -15.08 3.79
CA SER A 236 19.88 -16.47 3.37
C SER A 236 18.54 -17.14 3.60
N ALA A 237 18.20 -18.10 2.75
CA ALA A 237 17.11 -19.02 2.97
C ALA A 237 17.58 -20.46 2.75
N VAL A 238 16.99 -21.37 3.53
CA VAL A 238 17.23 -22.81 3.39
C VAL A 238 16.22 -23.37 2.40
N ALA A 239 16.70 -24.23 1.51
CA ALA A 239 15.87 -25.02 0.61
C ALA A 239 16.21 -26.50 0.76
N THR A 240 15.20 -27.35 0.79
CA THR A 240 15.36 -28.80 0.88
C THR A 240 15.07 -29.44 -0.48
N PHE A 241 15.97 -30.33 -0.90
CA PHE A 241 15.95 -31.02 -2.18
C PHE A 241 15.51 -32.45 -1.88
N ASN A 242 14.28 -32.81 -2.27
CA ASN A 242 13.71 -34.16 -2.11
C ASN A 242 14.01 -35.02 -3.33
#